data_AF-A0A353N220-F1
#
_entry.id   AF-A0A353N220-F1
#
_cell.length_a   1.000
_cell.length_b   1.000
_cell.length_c   1.000
_cell.angle_alpha   90.00
_cell.angle_beta   90.00
_cell.angle_gamma   90.00
#
_symmetry.space_group_name_H-M   'P 1'
#
loop_
_entity.id
_entity.type
_entity.pdbx_description
1 polymer ?
#
loop_
_entity_poly.entity_id
_entity_poly.type
_entity_poly.pdbx_seq_one_letter_code
_entity_poly.pdbx_strand_id
1 'polypeptide(L)'
;MPYIFDELEDPIWQMLSSVKRPSRYAGGEWGADGGLVEGKERSSICLAFPDVYEVGMSYLGFQILYNMASGIPGVRVERTYCPWPDAEAYMRENRMALGSLESGRPLSSFDVVGFTLQYELTSTNILTMLDMGGIPLNVSERGEKDPLVVAGGPGAFAPEPLVPFFDAFCIGDG
;
A
#
# COMPACT_ATOMS: atom_id res chain seq x y z
N MET A 1 26.22 -8.66 17.65
CA MET A 1 27.32 -7.72 17.32
C MET A 1 26.66 -6.67 16.46
N PRO A 2 26.62 -5.38 16.85
CA PRO A 2 25.99 -4.36 16.02
C PRO A 2 26.70 -4.30 14.66
N TYR A 3 25.92 -4.13 13.59
CA TYR A 3 26.48 -3.98 12.25
C TYR A 3 27.28 -2.68 12.14
N ILE A 4 28.21 -2.60 11.20
CA ILE A 4 29.03 -1.40 10.95
C ILE A 4 28.17 -0.24 10.40
N PHE A 5 27.06 -0.58 9.76
CA PHE A 5 26.08 0.33 9.18
C PHE A 5 24.75 0.12 9.89
N ASP A 6 24.18 1.17 10.48
CA ASP A 6 22.92 1.10 11.23
C ASP A 6 21.76 0.63 10.33
N GLU A 7 21.86 0.88 9.03
CA GLU A 7 20.89 0.45 8.03
C GLU A 7 20.79 -1.07 7.96
N LEU A 8 21.85 -1.83 8.24
CA LEU A 8 21.82 -3.29 8.24
C LEU A 8 21.04 -3.90 9.41
N GLU A 9 20.63 -3.08 10.39
CA GLU A 9 19.67 -3.48 11.41
C GLU A 9 18.23 -3.49 10.89
N ASP A 10 17.95 -2.79 9.78
CA ASP A 10 16.62 -2.80 9.16
C ASP A 10 16.39 -4.16 8.45
N PRO A 11 15.36 -4.93 8.85
CA PRO A 11 15.06 -6.23 8.26
C PRO A 11 14.76 -6.15 6.75
N ILE A 12 14.44 -4.98 6.20
CA ILE A 12 14.19 -4.82 4.78
C ILE A 12 15.41 -5.16 3.92
N TRP A 13 16.65 -4.92 4.39
CA TRP A 13 17.85 -5.24 3.61
C TRP A 13 18.04 -6.73 3.38
N GLN A 14 17.68 -7.54 4.38
CA GLN A 14 17.71 -8.99 4.26
C GLN A 14 16.68 -9.47 3.24
N MET A 15 15.49 -8.86 3.21
CA MET A 15 14.51 -9.11 2.16
C MET A 15 15.03 -8.71 0.78
N LEU A 16 15.53 -7.48 0.63
CA LEU A 16 16.02 -6.94 -0.65
C LEU A 16 17.13 -7.82 -1.26
N SER A 17 18.05 -8.32 -0.43
CA SER A 17 19.11 -9.23 -0.88
C SER A 17 18.63 -10.65 -1.24
N SER A 18 17.42 -11.03 -0.82
CA SER A 18 16.87 -12.39 -0.99
C SER A 18 15.87 -12.51 -2.14
N VAL A 19 15.27 -11.40 -2.58
CA VAL A 19 14.22 -11.39 -3.62
C VAL A 19 14.78 -11.17 -5.02
N LYS A 20 14.06 -11.61 -6.05
CA LYS A 20 14.52 -11.52 -7.45
C LYS A 20 14.58 -10.08 -7.98
N ARG A 21 13.70 -9.20 -7.49
CA ARG A 21 13.59 -7.79 -7.93
C ARG A 21 13.51 -6.83 -6.74
N PRO A 22 14.64 -6.53 -6.08
CA PRO A 22 14.67 -5.63 -4.92
C PRO A 22 14.20 -4.20 -5.23
N SER A 23 14.40 -3.73 -6.46
CA SER A 23 14.00 -2.39 -6.87
C SER A 23 12.49 -2.11 -6.69
N ARG A 24 11.65 -3.15 -6.59
CA ARG A 24 10.21 -3.01 -6.32
C ARG A 24 9.90 -2.50 -4.91
N TYR A 25 10.84 -2.64 -3.99
CA TYR A 25 10.63 -2.42 -2.55
C TYR A 25 11.60 -1.40 -1.95
N ALA A 26 12.56 -0.91 -2.73
CA ALA A 26 13.63 -0.05 -2.23
C ALA A 26 13.17 1.40 -1.93
N GLY A 27 12.08 1.84 -2.56
CA GLY A 27 11.59 3.22 -2.45
C GLY A 27 12.50 4.25 -3.14
N GLY A 28 12.34 5.53 -2.76
CA GLY A 28 13.12 6.64 -3.32
C GLY A 28 12.60 7.20 -4.65
N GLU A 29 11.31 7.05 -4.91
CA GLU A 29 10.67 7.53 -6.14
C GLU A 29 10.83 9.04 -6.34
N TRP A 30 11.02 9.45 -7.60
CA TRP A 30 11.06 10.87 -7.93
C TRP A 30 9.75 11.56 -7.56
N GLY A 31 9.84 12.67 -6.82
CA GLY A 31 8.68 13.40 -6.33
C GLY A 31 8.02 12.79 -5.10
N ALA A 32 8.51 11.65 -4.59
CA ALA A 32 8.16 11.21 -3.25
C ALA A 32 8.92 12.07 -2.23
N ASP A 33 8.18 12.66 -1.31
CA ASP A 33 8.72 13.38 -0.15
C ASP A 33 9.07 12.42 1.01
N GLY A 34 9.02 11.10 0.79
CA GLY A 34 9.19 10.10 1.85
C GLY A 34 7.98 10.04 2.81
N GLY A 35 6.81 10.51 2.37
CA GLY A 35 5.63 10.65 3.22
C GLY A 35 5.72 11.84 4.17
N LEU A 36 6.62 12.80 3.94
CA LEU A 36 6.74 13.98 4.78
C LEU A 36 5.49 14.86 4.62
N VAL A 37 5.01 15.41 5.74
CA VAL A 37 3.84 16.29 5.76
C VAL A 37 4.30 17.70 6.08
N GLU A 38 3.77 18.68 5.35
CA GLU A 38 3.95 20.07 5.73
C GLU A 38 3.09 20.39 6.96
N GLY A 39 3.75 20.74 8.07
CA GLY A 39 3.09 21.07 9.33
C GLY A 39 2.72 19.82 10.16
N LYS A 40 1.59 19.89 10.87
CA LYS A 40 1.12 18.79 11.73
C LYS A 40 0.30 17.80 10.90
N GLU A 41 0.72 16.53 10.89
CA GLU A 41 -0.06 15.41 10.34
C GLU A 41 -1.44 15.34 11.00
N ARG A 42 -2.48 15.37 10.17
CA ARG A 42 -3.90 15.31 10.56
C ARG A 42 -4.54 13.99 10.11
N SER A 43 -4.09 13.45 8.99
CA SER A 43 -4.57 12.20 8.42
C SER A 43 -3.50 11.57 7.56
N SER A 44 -3.62 10.26 7.33
CA SER A 44 -2.67 9.46 6.57
C SER A 44 -3.41 8.52 5.61
N ILE A 45 -2.97 8.49 4.36
CA ILE A 45 -3.55 7.71 3.27
C ILE A 45 -2.46 6.85 2.65
N CYS A 46 -2.70 5.55 2.54
CA CYS A 46 -1.89 4.66 1.71
C CYS A 46 -2.65 4.32 0.43
N LEU A 47 -2.14 4.78 -0.71
CA LEU A 47 -2.66 4.39 -2.01
C LEU A 47 -2.09 3.02 -2.38
N ALA A 48 -2.95 2.03 -2.49
CA ALA A 48 -2.62 0.65 -2.78
C ALA A 48 -2.90 0.32 -4.25
N PHE A 49 -1.91 -0.26 -4.91
CA PHE A 49 -2.08 -0.79 -6.26
C PHE A 49 -1.98 -2.32 -6.22
N PRO A 50 -3.05 -3.06 -6.58
CA PRO A 50 -3.12 -4.52 -6.39
C PRO A 50 -2.38 -5.30 -7.48
N ASP A 51 -1.19 -4.85 -7.84
CA ASP A 51 -0.27 -5.50 -8.78
C ASP A 51 1.16 -5.11 -8.42
N VAL A 52 2.13 -5.64 -9.15
CA VAL A 52 3.54 -5.31 -8.94
C VAL A 52 3.82 -3.83 -9.20
N TYR A 53 4.85 -3.34 -8.51
CA TYR A 53 5.38 -2.00 -8.62
C TYR A 53 5.50 -1.49 -10.06
N GLU A 54 6.06 -2.27 -11.00
CA GLU A 54 6.26 -1.78 -12.37
C GLU A 54 4.94 -1.48 -13.10
N VAL A 55 3.87 -2.22 -12.80
CA VAL A 55 2.54 -2.00 -13.37
C VAL A 55 1.91 -0.75 -12.74
N GLY A 56 1.95 -0.65 -11.41
CA GLY A 56 1.35 0.48 -10.68
C GLY A 56 2.05 1.80 -10.94
N MET A 57 3.39 1.83 -10.98
CA MET A 57 4.15 3.05 -11.30
C MET A 57 3.95 3.51 -12.73
N SER A 58 3.70 2.59 -13.66
CA SER A 58 3.39 2.92 -15.05
C SER A 58 1.95 3.42 -15.24
N TYR A 59 1.11 3.39 -14.19
CA TYR A 59 -0.28 3.81 -14.30
C TYR A 59 -0.46 5.30 -13.96
N LEU A 60 -0.75 6.10 -14.99
CA LEU A 60 -0.88 7.55 -14.87
C LEU A 60 -1.95 7.98 -13.87
N GLY A 61 -3.10 7.30 -13.83
CA GLY A 61 -4.18 7.63 -12.88
C GLY A 61 -3.74 7.55 -11.42
N PHE A 62 -2.91 6.56 -11.08
CA PHE A 62 -2.35 6.40 -9.73
C PHE A 62 -1.36 7.50 -9.39
N GLN A 63 -0.54 7.92 -10.36
CA GLN A 63 0.38 9.07 -10.17
C GLN A 63 -0.38 10.39 -10.02
N ILE A 64 -1.48 10.59 -10.76
CA ILE A 64 -2.34 11.77 -10.62
C ILE A 64 -2.98 11.80 -9.23
N LEU A 65 -3.57 10.68 -8.79
CA LEU A 65 -4.17 10.56 -7.45
C LEU A 65 -3.16 10.82 -6.34
N TYR A 66 -1.95 10.24 -6.45
CA TYR A 66 -0.86 10.50 -5.52
C TYR A 66 -0.55 12.00 -5.42
N ASN A 67 -0.27 12.66 -6.55
CA ASN A 67 0.06 14.09 -6.55
C ASN A 67 -1.07 14.98 -6.01
N MET A 68 -2.33 14.67 -6.35
CA MET A 68 -3.47 15.44 -5.85
C MET A 68 -3.64 15.28 -4.33
N ALA A 69 -3.55 14.05 -3.83
CA ALA A 69 -3.71 13.77 -2.42
C ALA A 69 -2.53 14.35 -1.59
N SER A 70 -1.29 14.21 -2.07
CA SER A 70 -0.10 14.79 -1.43
C SER A 70 -0.14 16.32 -1.39
N GLY A 71 -0.89 16.96 -2.28
CA GLY A 71 -1.10 18.41 -2.27
C GLY A 71 -2.02 18.92 -1.16
N ILE A 72 -2.66 18.03 -0.38
CA ILE A 72 -3.60 18.42 0.68
C ILE A 72 -2.82 18.72 1.98
N PRO A 73 -2.87 19.95 2.52
CA PRO A 73 -2.12 20.30 3.73
C PRO A 73 -2.49 19.44 4.94
N GLY A 74 -1.47 18.87 5.59
CA GLY A 74 -1.63 18.02 6.77
C GLY A 74 -1.99 16.56 6.47
N VAL A 75 -2.04 16.14 5.20
CA VAL A 75 -2.30 14.75 4.81
C VAL A 75 -1.01 14.07 4.38
N ARG A 76 -0.65 12.97 5.06
CA ARG A 76 0.42 12.06 4.63
C ARG A 76 -0.11 11.17 3.53
N VAL A 77 0.60 11.06 2.41
CA VAL A 77 0.23 10.15 1.32
C VAL A 77 1.42 9.28 0.96
N GLU A 78 1.20 7.98 1.03
CA GLU A 78 2.19 6.97 0.70
C GLU A 78 1.58 5.94 -0.23
N ARG A 79 2.42 5.11 -0.85
CA ARG A 79 2.01 4.10 -1.83
C ARG A 79 2.41 2.72 -1.38
N THR A 80 1.67 1.71 -1.83
CA THR A 80 2.04 0.31 -1.64
C THR A 80 1.60 -0.51 -2.85
N TYR A 81 2.26 -1.64 -3.06
CA TYR A 81 2.07 -2.52 -4.20
C TYR A 81 1.95 -3.96 -3.71
N CYS A 82 1.30 -4.82 -4.48
CA CYS A 82 1.27 -6.23 -4.13
C CYS A 82 2.69 -6.82 -4.26
N PRO A 83 3.23 -7.47 -3.21
CA PRO A 83 4.52 -8.13 -3.31
C PRO A 83 4.46 -9.28 -4.33
N TRP A 84 5.58 -9.54 -4.99
CA TRP A 84 5.70 -10.73 -5.82
C TRP A 84 5.80 -11.99 -4.95
N PRO A 85 5.45 -13.19 -5.44
CA PRO A 85 5.39 -14.39 -4.59
C PRO A 85 6.68 -14.74 -3.83
N ASP A 86 7.86 -14.34 -4.32
CA ASP A 86 9.12 -14.55 -3.61
C ASP A 86 9.29 -13.60 -2.41
N ALA A 87 8.93 -12.33 -2.57
CA ALA A 87 8.90 -11.36 -1.49
C ALA A 87 7.77 -11.66 -0.50
N GLU A 88 6.58 -12.03 -0.98
CA GLU A 88 5.48 -12.47 -0.12
C GLU A 88 5.90 -13.65 0.76
N ALA A 89 6.51 -14.68 0.18
CA ALA A 89 6.98 -15.84 0.93
C ALA A 89 7.98 -15.44 2.02
N TYR A 90 8.96 -14.60 1.67
CA TYR A 90 9.95 -14.08 2.62
C TYR A 90 9.29 -13.30 3.76
N MET A 91 8.39 -12.37 3.44
CA MET A 91 7.71 -11.54 4.43
C MET A 91 6.86 -12.39 5.37
N ARG A 92 6.15 -13.39 4.85
CA ARG A 92 5.35 -14.32 5.66
C ARG A 92 6.22 -15.16 6.60
N GLU A 93 7.33 -15.71 6.11
CA GLU A 93 8.26 -16.51 6.92
C GLU A 93 8.85 -15.67 8.07
N ASN A 94 9.14 -14.40 7.81
CA ASN A 94 9.75 -13.48 8.77
C ASN A 94 8.74 -12.63 9.55
N ARG A 95 7.43 -12.87 9.39
CA ARG A 95 6.34 -12.09 10.02
C ARG A 95 6.44 -10.58 9.80
N MET A 96 6.89 -10.20 8.61
CA MET A 96 6.95 -8.80 8.18
C MET A 96 5.58 -8.40 7.63
N ALA A 97 5.03 -7.31 8.16
CA ALA A 97 3.82 -6.73 7.61
C ALA A 97 4.11 -6.05 6.26
N LEU A 98 3.11 -6.03 5.37
CA LEU A 98 3.16 -5.19 4.18
C LEU A 98 3.11 -3.72 4.63
N GLY A 99 4.16 -2.99 4.26
CA GLY A 99 4.29 -1.57 4.51
C GLY A 99 4.09 -0.74 3.25
N SER A 100 4.03 0.56 3.44
CA SER A 100 4.21 1.53 2.36
C SER A 100 5.64 1.51 1.82
N LEU A 101 5.78 1.96 0.57
CA LEU A 101 7.06 2.05 -0.13
C LEU A 101 7.93 3.20 0.43
N GLU A 102 7.31 4.29 0.87
CA GLU A 102 8.01 5.50 1.30
C GLU A 102 8.64 5.37 2.69
N SER A 103 7.90 4.83 3.66
CA SER A 103 8.34 4.78 5.06
C SER A 103 8.40 3.39 5.67
N GLY A 104 7.93 2.35 4.95
CA GLY A 104 7.82 0.99 5.50
C GLY A 104 6.71 0.86 6.56
N ARG A 105 5.89 1.89 6.76
CA ARG A 105 4.82 1.91 7.75
C ARG A 105 3.77 0.85 7.40
N PRO A 106 3.36 -0.02 8.34
CA PRO A 106 2.35 -1.05 8.07
C PRO A 106 1.01 -0.46 7.61
N LEU A 107 0.32 -1.14 6.69
CA LEU A 107 -0.95 -0.63 6.14
C LEU A 107 -2.02 -0.40 7.22
N SER A 108 -2.07 -1.27 8.23
CA SER A 108 -2.97 -1.16 9.39
C SER A 108 -2.77 0.09 10.26
N SER A 109 -1.71 0.86 10.04
CA SER A 109 -1.43 2.09 10.82
C SER A 109 -1.75 3.39 10.09
N PHE A 110 -2.31 3.30 8.88
CA PHE A 110 -2.86 4.45 8.16
C PHE A 110 -4.31 4.71 8.59
N ASP A 111 -4.84 5.91 8.34
CA ASP A 111 -6.26 6.21 8.55
C ASP A 111 -7.12 5.67 7.39
N VAL A 112 -6.55 5.67 6.18
CA VAL A 112 -7.22 5.20 4.96
C VAL A 112 -6.25 4.39 4.09
N VAL A 113 -6.73 3.26 3.55
CA VAL A 113 -6.05 2.51 2.48
C VAL A 113 -6.94 2.49 1.24
N GLY A 114 -6.47 3.12 0.16
CA GLY A 114 -7.24 3.28 -1.08
C GLY A 114 -6.73 2.40 -2.21
N PHE A 115 -7.52 1.42 -2.64
CA PHE A 115 -7.17 0.50 -3.72
C PHE A 115 -7.59 1.00 -5.11
N THR A 116 -6.69 0.88 -6.09
CA THR A 116 -7.02 1.09 -7.51
C THR A 116 -7.50 -0.20 -8.16
N LEU A 117 -8.79 -0.28 -8.50
CA LEU A 117 -9.44 -1.41 -9.16
C LEU A 117 -9.38 -1.26 -10.69
N GLN A 118 -8.30 -1.73 -11.30
CA GLN A 118 -8.16 -1.64 -12.75
C GLN A 118 -8.95 -2.70 -13.52
N TYR A 119 -8.92 -3.94 -13.03
CA TYR A 119 -9.54 -5.10 -13.64
C TYR A 119 -9.71 -6.21 -12.59
N GLU A 120 -10.58 -7.18 -12.86
CA GLU A 120 -11.09 -8.11 -11.86
C GLU A 120 -10.05 -9.17 -11.44
N LEU A 121 -9.05 -9.45 -12.27
CA LEU A 121 -8.04 -10.49 -12.03
C LEU A 121 -7.08 -10.15 -10.87
N THR A 122 -7.05 -8.90 -10.40
CA THR A 122 -6.25 -8.50 -9.23
C THR A 122 -6.99 -8.61 -7.91
N SER A 123 -8.24 -9.10 -7.91
CA SER A 123 -9.06 -9.21 -6.69
C SER A 123 -8.38 -10.03 -5.59
N THR A 124 -7.68 -11.12 -5.94
CA THR A 124 -6.94 -11.91 -4.95
C THR A 124 -5.75 -11.16 -4.37
N ASN A 125 -5.10 -10.29 -5.16
CA ASN A 125 -3.98 -9.49 -4.68
C ASN A 125 -4.43 -8.47 -3.63
N ILE A 126 -5.64 -7.93 -3.76
CA ILE A 126 -6.26 -7.07 -2.73
C ILE A 126 -6.33 -7.82 -1.40
N LEU A 127 -6.84 -9.06 -1.42
CA LEU A 127 -6.95 -9.89 -0.22
C LEU A 127 -5.57 -10.20 0.38
N THR A 128 -4.58 -10.51 -0.46
CA THR A 128 -3.18 -10.67 -0.03
C THR A 128 -2.65 -9.42 0.66
N MET A 129 -2.90 -8.24 0.09
CA MET A 129 -2.41 -6.97 0.64
C MET A 129 -3.09 -6.61 1.96
N LEU A 130 -4.39 -6.88 2.11
CA LEU A 130 -5.11 -6.67 3.38
C LEU A 130 -4.55 -7.59 4.47
N ASP A 131 -4.45 -8.89 4.18
CA ASP A 131 -3.91 -9.91 5.10
C ASP A 131 -2.47 -9.57 5.53
N MET A 132 -1.57 -9.32 4.58
CA MET A 132 -0.19 -8.97 4.88
C MET A 132 -0.06 -7.60 5.55
N GLY A 133 -0.94 -6.65 5.24
CA GLY A 133 -0.97 -5.32 5.84
C GLY A 133 -1.49 -5.30 7.29
N GLY A 134 -2.00 -6.43 7.78
CA GLY A 134 -2.58 -6.57 9.11
C GLY A 134 -3.97 -5.93 9.21
N ILE A 135 -4.70 -5.84 8.11
CA ILE A 135 -6.06 -5.29 8.06
C ILE A 135 -7.06 -6.45 7.99
N PRO A 136 -8.08 -6.51 8.86
CA PRO A 136 -9.12 -7.53 8.79
C PRO A 136 -9.75 -7.59 7.39
N LEU A 137 -9.86 -8.81 6.86
CA LEU A 137 -10.35 -9.03 5.50
C LEU A 137 -11.79 -8.53 5.35
N ASN A 138 -12.70 -9.02 6.21
CA ASN A 138 -14.10 -8.63 6.13
C ASN A 138 -14.31 -7.29 6.81
N VAL A 139 -15.09 -6.42 6.18
CA VAL A 139 -15.47 -5.12 6.74
C VAL A 139 -16.16 -5.27 8.11
N SER A 140 -16.93 -6.35 8.32
CA SER A 140 -17.60 -6.65 9.59
C SER A 140 -16.66 -6.95 10.75
N GLU A 141 -15.38 -7.22 10.47
CA GLU A 141 -14.36 -7.53 11.47
C GLU A 141 -13.50 -6.31 11.82
N ARG A 142 -13.69 -5.17 11.13
CA ARG A 142 -12.97 -3.91 11.39
C ARG A 142 -13.63 -3.11 12.51
N GLY A 143 -12.80 -2.49 13.35
CA GLY A 143 -13.21 -1.56 14.40
C GLY A 143 -12.67 -0.14 14.17
N GLU A 144 -12.89 0.74 15.15
CA GLU A 144 -12.48 2.17 15.07
C GLU A 144 -10.96 2.40 14.95
N LYS A 145 -10.14 1.37 15.17
CA LYS A 145 -8.68 1.46 15.09
C LYS A 145 -8.11 0.93 13.77
N ASP A 146 -8.94 0.27 12.96
CA ASP A 146 -8.55 -0.22 11.65
C ASP A 146 -8.72 0.90 10.61
N PRO A 147 -7.89 0.91 9.54
CA PRO A 147 -8.06 1.89 8.46
C PRO A 147 -9.40 1.71 7.76
N LEU A 148 -9.94 2.81 7.23
CA LEU A 148 -10.97 2.73 6.19
C LEU A 148 -10.34 2.16 4.91
N VAL A 149 -10.92 1.11 4.35
CA VAL A 149 -10.49 0.53 3.09
C VAL A 149 -11.45 0.95 1.99
N VAL A 150 -10.97 1.76 1.06
CA VAL A 150 -11.76 2.30 -0.04
C VAL A 150 -11.22 1.81 -1.38
N ALA A 151 -12.07 1.79 -2.40
CA ALA A 151 -11.69 1.38 -3.75
C ALA A 151 -12.19 2.37 -4.80
N GLY A 152 -11.43 2.55 -5.88
CA GLY A 152 -11.86 3.33 -7.04
C GLY A 152 -11.33 2.77 -8.36
N GLY A 153 -11.66 3.40 -9.47
CA GLY A 153 -11.30 2.96 -10.82
C GLY A 153 -12.38 2.11 -11.51
N PRO A 154 -12.14 1.64 -12.75
CA PRO A 154 -13.16 0.96 -13.56
C PRO A 154 -13.83 -0.24 -12.87
N GLY A 155 -13.09 -0.99 -12.05
CA GLY A 155 -13.63 -2.13 -11.32
C GLY A 155 -14.69 -1.77 -10.26
N ALA A 156 -14.74 -0.51 -9.81
CA ALA A 156 -15.76 -0.04 -8.88
C ALA A 156 -17.18 -0.02 -9.50
N PHE A 157 -17.32 -0.14 -10.82
CA PHE A 157 -18.61 -0.29 -11.50
C PHE A 157 -19.20 -1.70 -11.39
N ALA A 158 -18.41 -2.69 -10.96
CA ALA A 158 -18.86 -4.05 -10.70
C ALA A 158 -18.41 -4.51 -9.29
N PRO A 159 -18.86 -3.83 -8.21
CA PRO A 159 -18.26 -3.98 -6.89
C PRO A 159 -18.70 -5.26 -6.17
N GLU A 160 -19.81 -5.88 -6.60
CA GLU A 160 -20.49 -6.98 -5.88
C GLU A 160 -19.54 -8.07 -5.32
N PRO A 161 -18.54 -8.58 -6.08
CA PRO A 161 -17.63 -9.61 -5.55
C PRO A 161 -16.71 -9.11 -4.43
N LEU A 162 -16.49 -7.80 -4.35
CA LEU A 162 -15.57 -7.16 -3.42
C LEU A 162 -16.26 -6.46 -2.25
N VAL A 163 -17.59 -6.29 -2.28
CA VAL A 163 -18.38 -5.64 -1.22
C VAL A 163 -18.03 -6.13 0.19
N PRO A 164 -17.81 -7.43 0.47
CA PRO A 164 -17.48 -7.89 1.81
C PRO A 164 -16.16 -7.33 2.38
N PHE A 165 -15.27 -6.80 1.54
CA PHE A 165 -13.90 -6.41 1.91
C PHE A 165 -13.64 -4.90 1.90
N PHE A 166 -14.60 -4.08 1.45
CA PHE A 166 -14.42 -2.62 1.31
C PHE A 166 -15.46 -1.85 2.12
N ASP A 167 -15.01 -0.74 2.71
CA ASP A 167 -15.86 0.21 3.43
C ASP A 167 -16.64 1.12 2.46
N ALA A 168 -16.01 1.48 1.33
CA ALA A 168 -16.65 2.29 0.30
C ALA A 168 -16.03 2.09 -1.09
N PHE A 169 -16.83 2.36 -2.12
CA PHE A 169 -16.39 2.41 -3.51
C PHE A 169 -16.63 3.81 -4.09
N CYS A 170 -15.58 4.40 -4.67
CA CYS A 170 -15.61 5.66 -5.39
C CYS A 170 -15.85 5.38 -6.89
N ILE A 171 -17.00 5.81 -7.40
CA ILE A 171 -17.37 5.64 -8.81
C ILE A 171 -17.10 6.93 -9.56
N GLY A 172 -16.30 6.87 -10.63
CA GLY A 172 -15.94 8.01 -11.47
C GLY A 172 -14.43 8.14 -11.68
N ASP A 173 -13.97 9.36 -11.95
CA ASP A 173 -12.59 9.68 -12.31
C ASP A 173 -11.65 9.90 -11.11
N GLY A 174 -12.10 9.54 -9.90
CA GLY A 174 -11.38 9.74 -8.63
C GLY A 174 -12.27 10.36 -7.57
#